data_AF-A0AAD7D3G2-F1
#
_entry.id   AF-A0AAD7D3G2-F1
#
_cell.length_a   1.000
_cell.length_b   1.000
_cell.length_c   1.000
_cell.angle_alpha   90.00
_cell.angle_beta   90.00
_cell.angle_gamma   90.00
#
_symmetry.space_group_name_H-M   'P 1'
#
loop_
_entity.id
_entity.type
_entity.pdbx_description
1 polymer ?
#
loop_
_entity_poly.entity_id
_entity_poly.type
_entity_poly.pdbx_seq_one_letter_code
_entity_poly.pdbx_strand_id
1 'polypeptide(L)'
;MLRQLQNLTRLFKRHGKDVIQAIVDRVPAVGEEFIDQEFDGKLDKVLQAEGAAIQKLLSRDWTVDVMTLLQEFSMEELAQQLIEVAPTLWRILETVSTASASTRRKSQVFTSICAMLSVSRSQKANNYQVVIGLFLLASGSSKREMEVLAHAGLSTSYNTIKDHIHKLSAEGAERFRDLIKTQMCFIVWDNLNIAF
;
A
#
# COMPACT_ATOMS: atom_id res chain seq x y z
N MET A 1 13.97 2.39 -50.35
CA MET A 1 13.66 1.49 -49.22
C MET A 1 13.52 2.24 -47.89
N LEU A 2 14.51 3.05 -47.46
CA LEU A 2 14.47 3.83 -46.20
C LEU A 2 13.25 4.77 -46.04
N ARG A 3 12.82 5.49 -47.10
CA ARG A 3 11.63 6.36 -47.05
C ARG A 3 10.32 5.59 -46.81
N GLN A 4 10.21 4.37 -47.32
CA GLN A 4 9.00 3.57 -47.14
C GLN A 4 8.90 3.04 -45.70
N LEU A 5 10.02 2.60 -45.11
CA LEU A 5 10.09 2.25 -43.69
C LEU A 5 9.70 3.43 -42.79
N GLN A 6 10.20 4.64 -43.06
CA GLN A 6 9.83 5.83 -42.29
C GLN A 6 8.34 6.18 -42.38
N ASN A 7 7.73 6.02 -43.56
CA ASN A 7 6.29 6.23 -43.74
C ASN A 7 5.46 5.18 -43.00
N LEU A 8 5.91 3.92 -43.01
CA LEU A 8 5.32 2.83 -42.25
C LEU A 8 5.40 3.11 -40.74
N THR A 9 6.56 3.53 -40.23
CA THR A 9 6.71 3.89 -38.82
C THR A 9 5.81 5.04 -38.41
N ARG A 10 5.62 6.05 -39.28
CA ARG A 10 4.69 7.16 -39.02
C ARG A 10 3.23 6.70 -39.03
N LEU A 11 2.87 5.78 -39.94
CA LEU A 11 1.55 5.17 -39.99
C LEU A 11 1.25 4.37 -38.72
N PHE A 12 2.16 3.49 -38.30
CA PHE A 12 2.02 2.71 -37.07
C PHE A 12 2.02 3.58 -35.80
N LYS A 13 2.77 4.68 -35.78
CA LYS A 13 2.70 5.64 -34.66
C LYS A 13 1.33 6.32 -34.54
N ARG A 14 0.63 6.54 -35.66
CA ARG A 14 -0.62 7.32 -35.69
C ARG A 14 -1.88 6.45 -35.67
N HIS A 15 -1.83 5.28 -36.30
CA HIS A 15 -2.96 4.36 -36.50
C HIS A 15 -2.65 2.94 -36.06
N GLY A 16 -1.50 2.67 -35.43
CA GLY A 16 -1.09 1.32 -35.07
C GLY A 16 -2.10 0.62 -34.16
N LYS A 17 -2.75 1.36 -33.25
CA LYS A 17 -3.82 0.82 -32.40
C LYS A 17 -4.99 0.31 -33.24
N ASP A 18 -5.47 1.09 -34.20
CA ASP A 18 -6.62 0.75 -35.04
C ASP A 18 -6.29 -0.42 -35.99
N VAL A 19 -5.05 -0.45 -36.50
CA VAL A 19 -4.55 -1.54 -37.35
C VAL A 19 -4.44 -2.83 -36.55
N ILE A 20 -3.87 -2.79 -35.34
CA ILE A 20 -3.76 -3.97 -34.47
C ILE A 20 -5.15 -4.44 -34.05
N GLN A 21 -6.05 -3.54 -33.66
CA GLN A 21 -7.42 -3.89 -33.30
C GLN A 21 -8.15 -4.57 -34.47
N ALA A 22 -8.05 -4.03 -35.69
CA ALA A 22 -8.65 -4.62 -36.87
C ALA A 22 -8.06 -5.99 -37.25
N ILE A 23 -6.78 -6.24 -36.91
CA ILE A 23 -6.14 -7.55 -37.08
C ILE A 23 -6.68 -8.55 -36.04
N VAL A 24 -6.73 -8.15 -34.77
CA VAL A 24 -7.23 -8.99 -33.66
C VAL A 24 -8.69 -9.34 -33.86
N ASP A 25 -9.53 -8.39 -34.27
CA ASP A 25 -10.95 -8.62 -34.54
C ASP A 25 -11.19 -9.61 -35.70
N ARG A 26 -10.23 -9.69 -36.64
CA ARG A 26 -10.35 -10.49 -37.86
C ARG A 26 -9.70 -11.86 -37.75
N VAL A 27 -8.65 -11.99 -36.92
CA VAL A 27 -7.97 -13.24 -36.61
C VAL A 27 -7.65 -13.28 -35.11
N PRO A 28 -8.59 -13.75 -34.27
CA PRO A 28 -8.44 -13.75 -32.81
C PRO A 28 -7.20 -14.52 -32.32
N ALA A 29 -6.87 -15.61 -33.00
CA ALA A 29 -5.70 -16.44 -32.69
C ALA A 29 -4.36 -15.68 -32.77
N VAL A 30 -4.24 -14.69 -33.67
CA VAL A 30 -3.04 -13.83 -33.76
C VAL A 30 -2.99 -12.87 -32.57
N GLY A 31 -4.14 -12.42 -32.08
CA GLY A 31 -4.23 -11.64 -30.85
C GLY A 31 -3.81 -12.46 -29.62
N GLU A 32 -4.29 -13.70 -29.52
CA GLU A 32 -3.92 -14.64 -28.45
C GLU A 32 -2.42 -14.97 -28.48
N GLU A 33 -1.86 -15.35 -29.64
CA GLU A 33 -0.42 -15.61 -29.78
C GLU A 33 0.44 -14.37 -29.48
N PHE A 34 0.00 -13.18 -29.89
CA PHE A 34 0.71 -11.92 -29.60
C PHE A 34 0.68 -11.58 -28.11
N ILE A 35 -0.45 -11.84 -27.45
CA ILE A 35 -0.60 -11.66 -26.00
C ILE A 35 0.36 -12.62 -25.27
N ASP A 36 0.35 -13.90 -25.65
CA ASP A 36 1.13 -14.95 -24.98
C ASP A 36 2.64 -14.82 -25.22
N GLN A 37 3.10 -14.35 -26.39
CA GLN A 37 4.53 -14.36 -26.75
C GLN A 37 5.27 -13.04 -26.50
N GLU A 38 4.66 -11.87 -26.74
CA GLU A 38 5.34 -10.56 -26.62
C GLU A 38 4.76 -9.66 -25.53
N PHE A 39 3.43 -9.73 -25.32
CA PHE A 39 2.76 -8.86 -24.35
C PHE A 39 3.00 -9.32 -22.92
N ASP A 40 2.94 -10.63 -22.65
CA ASP A 40 3.07 -11.21 -21.32
C ASP A 40 4.44 -10.88 -20.68
N GLY A 41 5.52 -11.11 -21.43
CA GLY A 41 6.88 -10.81 -20.96
C GLY A 41 7.18 -9.32 -20.77
N LYS A 42 6.42 -8.42 -21.40
CA LYS A 42 6.55 -6.96 -21.22
C LYS A 42 5.68 -6.46 -20.07
N LEU A 43 4.45 -6.97 -19.96
CA LEU A 43 3.54 -6.67 -18.85
C LEU A 43 4.15 -7.16 -17.52
N ASP A 44 4.70 -8.36 -17.49
CA ASP A 44 5.40 -8.91 -16.33
C ASP A 44 6.53 -8.01 -15.85
N LYS A 45 7.35 -7.49 -16.76
CA LYS A 45 8.45 -6.57 -16.40
C LYS A 45 7.93 -5.27 -15.81
N VAL A 46 6.82 -4.74 -16.33
CA VAL A 46 6.18 -3.54 -15.78
C VAL A 46 5.64 -3.83 -14.38
N LEU A 47 4.89 -4.93 -14.20
CA LEU A 47 4.32 -5.30 -12.91
C LEU A 47 5.40 -5.65 -11.87
N GLN A 48 6.50 -6.27 -12.27
CA GLN A 48 7.66 -6.51 -11.40
C GLN A 48 8.33 -5.21 -10.96
N ALA A 49 8.48 -4.25 -11.88
CA ALA A 49 9.04 -2.94 -11.58
C ALA A 49 8.13 -2.14 -10.63
N GLU A 50 6.83 -2.09 -10.93
CA GLU A 50 5.82 -1.46 -10.06
C GLU A 50 5.78 -2.15 -8.69
N GLY A 51 5.82 -3.48 -8.63
CA GLY A 51 5.88 -4.24 -7.38
C GLY A 51 7.12 -3.96 -6.54
N ALA A 52 8.29 -3.81 -7.16
CA ALA A 52 9.52 -3.40 -6.46
C ALA A 52 9.43 -1.95 -5.95
N ALA A 53 8.79 -1.07 -6.71
CA ALA A 53 8.60 0.32 -6.32
C ALA A 53 7.59 0.47 -5.18
N ILE A 54 6.49 -0.29 -5.19
CA ILE A 54 5.53 -0.42 -4.06
C ILE A 54 6.28 -0.88 -2.81
N GLN A 55 7.09 -1.95 -2.93
CA GLN A 55 7.88 -2.44 -1.81
C GLN A 55 8.79 -1.36 -1.23
N LYS A 56 9.46 -0.59 -2.08
CA LYS A 56 10.34 0.51 -1.66
C LYS A 56 9.55 1.62 -0.95
N LEU A 57 8.40 2.02 -1.49
CA LEU A 57 7.52 3.03 -0.91
C LEU A 57 7.04 2.63 0.49
N LEU A 58 6.63 1.38 0.64
CA LEU A 58 6.02 0.86 1.87
C LEU A 58 7.04 0.36 2.89
N SER A 59 8.28 0.13 2.49
CA SER A 59 9.35 -0.28 3.40
C SER A 59 9.55 0.80 4.46
N ARG A 60 9.32 0.42 5.72
CA ARG A 60 9.46 1.34 6.85
C ARG A 60 10.93 1.73 7.06
N ASP A 61 11.16 3.02 7.21
CA ASP A 61 12.36 3.52 7.89
C ASP A 61 12.18 3.41 9.40
N TRP A 62 13.04 2.61 10.04
CA TRP A 62 12.99 2.35 11.47
C TRP A 62 13.52 3.51 12.32
N THR A 63 14.07 4.54 11.68
CA THR A 63 14.48 5.80 12.33
C THR A 63 13.30 6.72 12.64
N VAL A 64 12.13 6.49 12.03
CA VAL A 64 10.93 7.30 12.26
C VAL A 64 10.20 6.83 13.51
N ASP A 65 10.04 7.75 14.46
CA ASP A 65 9.27 7.59 15.70
C ASP A 65 7.86 7.04 15.43
N VAL A 66 7.38 6.16 16.30
CA VAL A 66 6.04 5.57 16.17
C VAL A 66 4.97 6.66 16.32
N MET A 67 5.18 7.63 17.21
CA MET A 67 4.25 8.74 17.41
C MET A 67 4.09 9.60 16.14
N THR A 68 5.20 9.96 15.50
CA THR A 68 5.19 10.75 14.26
C THR A 68 4.50 9.98 13.13
N LEU A 69 4.81 8.68 12.99
CA LEU A 69 4.11 7.81 12.04
C LEU A 69 2.59 7.85 12.25
N LEU A 70 2.10 7.74 13.48
CA LEU A 70 0.65 7.76 13.74
C LEU A 70 0.00 9.11 13.46
N GLN A 71 0.74 10.21 13.60
CA GLN A 71 0.24 11.57 13.33
C GLN A 71 0.19 11.89 11.84
N GLU A 72 1.16 11.39 11.07
CA GLU A 72 1.32 11.71 9.64
C GLU A 72 0.65 10.69 8.72
N PHE A 73 0.36 9.47 9.21
CA PHE A 73 -0.17 8.43 8.34
C PHE A 73 -1.58 8.77 7.81
N SER A 74 -1.70 8.74 6.48
CA SER A 74 -2.95 8.99 5.75
C SER A 74 -3.17 7.92 4.68
N MET A 75 -4.37 7.33 4.68
CA MET A 75 -4.77 6.34 3.68
C MET A 75 -4.96 6.97 2.30
N GLU A 76 -5.45 8.21 2.26
CA GLU A 76 -5.65 9.00 1.05
C GLU A 76 -4.31 9.36 0.39
N GLU A 77 -3.33 9.80 1.19
CA GLU A 77 -1.99 10.11 0.66
C GLU A 77 -1.27 8.85 0.18
N LEU A 78 -1.38 7.75 0.95
CA LEU A 78 -0.80 6.48 0.54
C LEU A 78 -1.43 5.96 -0.76
N ALA A 79 -2.74 6.13 -0.94
CA ALA A 79 -3.41 5.80 -2.19
C ALA A 79 -2.83 6.60 -3.36
N GLN A 80 -2.65 7.91 -3.18
CA GLN A 80 -2.10 8.78 -4.22
C GLN A 80 -0.67 8.37 -4.61
N GLN A 81 0.18 8.09 -3.62
CA GLN A 81 1.54 7.61 -3.87
C GLN A 81 1.55 6.26 -4.60
N LEU A 82 0.62 5.35 -4.28
CA LEU A 82 0.50 4.06 -4.96
C LEU A 82 0.03 4.20 -6.41
N ILE A 83 -0.87 5.15 -6.71
CA ILE A 83 -1.28 5.47 -8.08
C ILE A 83 -0.08 5.93 -8.90
N GLU A 84 0.78 6.76 -8.32
CA GLU A 84 1.98 7.28 -8.99
C GLU A 84 3.05 6.22 -9.20
N VAL A 85 3.24 5.34 -8.22
CA VAL A 85 4.31 4.33 -8.22
C VAL A 85 3.91 3.06 -8.99
N ALA A 86 2.63 2.71 -9.01
CA ALA A 86 2.10 1.50 -9.64
C ALA A 86 0.81 1.74 -10.44
N PRO A 87 0.85 2.61 -11.47
CA PRO A 87 -0.34 3.01 -12.22
C PRO A 87 -0.96 1.84 -13.00
N THR A 88 -0.16 0.90 -13.49
CA THR A 88 -0.66 -0.24 -14.28
C THR A 88 -1.44 -1.20 -13.38
N LEU A 89 -0.86 -1.58 -12.25
CA LEU A 89 -1.52 -2.41 -11.24
C LEU A 89 -2.81 -1.73 -10.74
N TRP A 90 -2.76 -0.44 -10.43
CA TRP A 90 -3.93 0.31 -9.99
C TRP A 90 -5.05 0.27 -11.03
N ARG A 91 -4.73 0.51 -12.31
CA ARG A 91 -5.69 0.45 -13.40
C ARG A 91 -6.28 -0.96 -13.59
N ILE A 92 -5.49 -2.02 -13.37
CA ILE A 92 -6.00 -3.39 -13.38
C ILE A 92 -7.05 -3.58 -12.26
N LEU A 93 -6.75 -3.15 -11.04
CA LEU A 93 -7.70 -3.21 -9.91
C LEU A 93 -8.98 -2.40 -10.20
N GLU A 94 -8.86 -1.22 -10.79
CA GLU A 94 -10.00 -0.43 -11.24
C GLU A 94 -10.84 -1.18 -12.28
N THR A 95 -10.19 -1.73 -13.32
CA THR A 95 -10.85 -2.44 -14.42
C THR A 95 -11.62 -3.66 -13.92
N VAL A 96 -11.00 -4.48 -13.06
CA VAL A 96 -11.62 -5.69 -12.48
C VAL A 96 -12.77 -5.35 -11.52
N SER A 97 -12.76 -4.15 -10.93
CA SER A 97 -13.78 -3.72 -9.94
C SER A 97 -14.91 -2.85 -10.53
N THR A 98 -14.97 -2.69 -11.86
CA THR A 98 -15.96 -1.83 -12.54
C THR A 98 -17.41 -2.30 -12.40
N ALA A 99 -17.65 -3.57 -12.10
CA ALA A 99 -18.97 -4.20 -12.21
C ALA A 99 -19.95 -3.97 -11.02
N SER A 100 -19.57 -3.26 -9.96
CA SER A 100 -20.43 -3.14 -8.76
C SER A 100 -20.68 -1.70 -8.32
N ALA A 101 -21.96 -1.37 -8.13
CA ALA A 101 -22.49 -0.18 -7.45
C ALA A 101 -22.18 -0.19 -5.94
N SER A 102 -20.93 -0.49 -5.60
CA SER A 102 -20.43 -0.52 -4.23
C SER A 102 -20.24 0.89 -3.71
N THR A 103 -20.88 1.21 -2.58
CA THR A 103 -20.68 2.44 -1.80
C THR A 103 -19.31 2.49 -1.10
N ARG A 104 -18.55 1.39 -1.12
CA ARG A 104 -17.25 1.29 -0.44
C ARG A 104 -16.20 2.11 -1.17
N ARG A 105 -15.37 2.85 -0.44
CA ARG A 105 -14.24 3.63 -0.98
C ARG A 105 -13.23 2.67 -1.64
N LYS A 106 -13.33 2.51 -2.97
CA LYS A 106 -12.49 1.58 -3.76
C LYS A 106 -10.99 1.83 -3.54
N SER A 107 -10.60 3.09 -3.41
CA SER A 107 -9.21 3.50 -3.14
C SER A 107 -8.64 2.84 -1.88
N GLN A 108 -9.38 2.80 -0.77
CA GLN A 108 -8.90 2.20 0.48
C GLN A 108 -8.66 0.70 0.32
N VAL A 109 -9.56 0.00 -0.40
CA VAL A 109 -9.41 -1.43 -0.68
C VAL A 109 -8.17 -1.68 -1.54
N PHE A 110 -7.94 -0.88 -2.58
CA PHE A 110 -6.78 -1.02 -3.44
C PHE A 110 -5.48 -0.73 -2.70
N THR A 111 -5.47 0.32 -1.88
CA THR A 111 -4.34 0.64 -0.99
C THR A 111 -4.02 -0.54 -0.08
N SER A 112 -5.02 -1.16 0.55
CA SER A 112 -4.83 -2.35 1.38
C SER A 112 -4.29 -3.54 0.59
N ILE A 113 -4.78 -3.78 -0.63
CA ILE A 113 -4.28 -4.86 -1.51
C ILE A 113 -2.81 -4.62 -1.85
N CYS A 114 -2.45 -3.43 -2.29
CA CYS A 114 -1.06 -3.07 -2.59
C CYS A 114 -0.16 -3.21 -1.35
N ALA A 115 -0.67 -2.84 -0.17
CA ALA A 115 0.06 -3.01 1.08
C ALA A 115 0.31 -4.49 1.42
N MET A 116 -0.67 -5.37 1.20
CA MET A 116 -0.47 -6.82 1.36
C MET A 116 0.52 -7.38 0.34
N LEU A 117 0.45 -6.95 -0.93
CA LEU A 117 1.39 -7.38 -1.97
C LEU A 117 2.83 -7.03 -1.64
N SER A 118 3.06 -5.86 -1.03
CA SER A 118 4.40 -5.47 -0.55
C SER A 118 4.99 -6.46 0.45
N VAL A 119 4.15 -7.14 1.24
CA VAL A 119 4.56 -8.06 2.31
C VAL A 119 4.96 -9.41 1.72
N SER A 120 4.26 -9.84 0.66
CA SER A 120 4.68 -11.00 -0.12
C SER A 120 6.10 -10.83 -0.71
N ARG A 121 6.54 -9.58 -0.93
CA ARG A 121 7.88 -9.26 -1.43
C ARG A 121 8.91 -8.95 -0.35
N SER A 122 8.48 -8.61 0.86
CA SER A 122 9.36 -8.27 1.97
C SER A 122 8.80 -8.73 3.31
N GLN A 123 9.61 -9.43 4.10
CA GLN A 123 9.27 -9.82 5.46
C GLN A 123 9.36 -8.65 6.47
N LYS A 124 9.70 -7.43 6.00
CA LYS A 124 9.74 -6.24 6.86
C LYS A 124 8.35 -5.60 6.92
N ALA A 125 7.93 -5.26 8.14
CA ALA A 125 6.69 -4.54 8.38
C ALA A 125 6.65 -3.21 7.60
N ASN A 126 5.53 -2.94 6.92
CA ASN A 126 5.27 -1.65 6.31
C ASN A 126 4.50 -0.73 7.27
N ASN A 127 4.54 0.58 7.00
CA ASN A 127 3.88 1.61 7.82
C ASN A 127 2.38 1.33 7.98
N TYR A 128 1.71 0.92 6.89
CA TYR A 128 0.30 0.55 6.89
C TYR A 128 0.00 -0.55 7.92
N GLN A 129 0.75 -1.66 7.91
CA GLN A 129 0.54 -2.79 8.80
C GLN A 129 0.74 -2.44 10.27
N VAL A 130 1.69 -1.55 10.58
CA VAL A 130 1.92 -1.10 11.95
C VAL A 130 0.74 -0.27 12.44
N VAL A 131 0.25 0.67 11.62
CA VAL A 131 -0.91 1.51 11.97
C VAL A 131 -2.15 0.66 12.14
N ILE A 132 -2.43 -0.27 11.22
CA ILE A 132 -3.55 -1.21 11.36
C ILE A 132 -3.40 -2.10 12.59
N GLY A 133 -2.20 -2.60 12.87
CA GLY A 133 -1.91 -3.39 14.06
C GLY A 133 -2.19 -2.65 15.38
N LEU A 134 -1.73 -1.39 15.46
CA LEU A 134 -1.98 -0.52 16.62
C LEU A 134 -3.47 -0.18 16.75
N PHE A 135 -4.16 0.08 15.63
CA PHE A 135 -5.61 0.31 15.60
C PHE A 135 -6.40 -0.91 16.12
N LEU A 136 -6.04 -2.12 15.67
CA LEU A 136 -6.70 -3.36 16.10
C LEU A 136 -6.54 -3.56 17.60
N LEU A 137 -5.34 -3.33 18.13
CA LEU A 137 -5.09 -3.44 19.55
C LEU A 137 -5.86 -2.39 20.36
N ALA A 138 -5.86 -1.13 19.92
CA ALA A 138 -6.60 -0.05 20.56
C ALA A 138 -8.12 -0.31 20.56
N SER A 139 -8.61 -1.03 19.54
CA SER A 139 -10.01 -1.45 19.42
C SER A 139 -10.35 -2.66 20.29
N GLY A 140 -9.39 -3.21 21.06
CA GLY A 140 -9.62 -4.36 21.95
C GLY A 140 -9.59 -5.72 21.25
N SER A 141 -8.99 -5.82 20.06
CA SER A 141 -8.87 -7.10 19.34
C SER A 141 -8.05 -8.11 20.15
N SER A 142 -8.47 -9.37 20.13
CA SER A 142 -7.74 -10.44 20.82
C SER A 142 -6.43 -10.77 20.10
N LYS A 143 -5.44 -11.27 20.85
CA LYS A 143 -4.17 -11.76 20.28
C LYS A 143 -4.39 -12.72 19.11
N ARG A 144 -5.38 -13.61 19.21
CA ARG A 144 -5.67 -14.62 18.17
C ARG A 144 -6.14 -13.97 16.87
N GLU A 145 -7.04 -13.00 16.94
CA GLU A 145 -7.52 -12.27 15.76
C GLU A 145 -6.38 -11.50 15.09
N MET A 146 -5.54 -10.85 15.90
CA MET A 146 -4.39 -10.09 15.39
C MET A 146 -3.38 -10.99 14.69
N GLU A 147 -3.08 -12.18 15.22
CA GLU A 147 -2.19 -13.14 14.56
C GLU A 147 -2.77 -13.65 13.24
N VAL A 148 -4.09 -13.89 13.16
CA VAL A 148 -4.75 -14.27 11.90
C VAL A 148 -4.60 -13.17 10.85
N LEU A 149 -4.79 -11.91 11.24
CA LEU A 149 -4.64 -10.76 10.33
C LEU A 149 -3.18 -10.52 9.95
N ALA A 150 -2.24 -10.78 10.85
CA ALA A 150 -0.82 -10.71 10.56
C ALA A 150 -0.40 -11.76 9.53
N HIS A 151 -0.89 -13.00 9.66
CA HIS A 151 -0.66 -14.07 8.69
C HIS A 151 -1.29 -13.77 7.31
N ALA A 152 -2.42 -13.04 7.28
CA ALA A 152 -3.02 -12.55 6.05
C ALA A 152 -2.28 -11.35 5.42
N GLY A 153 -1.23 -10.83 6.07
CA GLY A 153 -0.48 -9.65 5.62
C GLY A 153 -1.17 -8.31 5.89
N LEU A 154 -2.27 -8.30 6.65
CA LEU A 154 -3.06 -7.10 6.96
C LEU A 154 -2.44 -6.23 8.06
N SER A 155 -1.77 -6.84 9.02
CA SER A 155 -1.13 -6.17 10.15
C SER A 155 0.24 -6.76 10.45
N THR A 156 0.98 -6.15 11.38
CA THR A 156 2.16 -6.78 11.97
C THR A 156 1.77 -7.79 13.05
N SER A 157 2.72 -8.64 13.46
CA SER A 157 2.49 -9.62 14.54
C SER A 157 2.18 -8.94 15.88
N TYR A 158 1.47 -9.63 16.77
CA TYR A 158 1.13 -9.08 18.08
C TYR A 158 2.37 -8.67 18.88
N ASN A 159 3.44 -9.46 18.81
CA ASN A 159 4.69 -9.17 19.50
C ASN A 159 5.33 -7.88 18.98
N THR A 160 5.36 -7.69 17.66
CA THR A 160 5.86 -6.45 17.04
C THR A 160 5.04 -5.24 17.47
N ILE A 161 3.72 -5.39 17.57
CA ILE A 161 2.83 -4.31 18.02
C ILE A 161 3.12 -3.97 19.49
N LYS A 162 3.33 -4.97 20.34
CA LYS A 162 3.72 -4.77 21.74
C LYS A 162 5.03 -3.99 21.85
N ASP A 163 6.03 -4.32 21.04
CA ASP A 163 7.28 -3.57 20.98
C ASP A 163 7.06 -2.12 20.54
N HIS A 164 6.16 -1.88 19.57
CA HIS A 164 5.78 -0.53 19.18
C HIS A 164 5.08 0.26 20.30
N ILE A 165 4.27 -0.37 21.14
CA ILE A 165 3.67 0.29 22.32
C ILE A 165 4.73 0.67 23.33
N HIS A 166 5.68 -0.22 23.62
CA HIS A 166 6.77 0.08 24.55
C HIS A 166 7.59 1.27 24.04
N LYS A 167 7.89 1.31 22.74
CA LYS A 167 8.54 2.46 22.10
C LYS A 167 7.69 3.73 22.19
N LEU A 168 6.41 3.65 21.82
CA LEU A 168 5.48 4.78 21.88
C LEU A 168 5.33 5.34 23.31
N SER A 169 5.31 4.47 24.32
CA SER A 169 5.27 4.86 25.72
C SER A 169 6.57 5.56 26.16
N ALA A 170 7.72 5.08 25.69
CA ALA A 170 9.00 5.73 25.97
C ALA A 170 9.08 7.11 25.29
N GLU A 171 8.72 7.20 24.00
CA GLU A 171 8.62 8.44 23.23
C GLU A 171 7.69 9.45 23.92
N GLY A 172 6.52 9.01 24.38
CA GLY A 172 5.56 9.84 25.11
C GLY A 172 6.10 10.33 26.46
N ALA A 173 6.80 9.46 27.21
CA ALA A 173 7.39 9.83 28.49
C ALA A 173 8.52 10.86 28.35
N GLU A 174 9.34 10.77 27.29
CA GLU A 174 10.35 11.80 26.97
C GLU A 174 9.68 13.14 26.68
N ARG A 175 8.69 13.17 25.78
CA ARG A 175 7.95 14.40 25.45
C ARG A 175 7.31 15.03 26.69
N PHE A 176 6.72 14.22 27.56
CA PHE A 176 6.12 14.71 28.80
C PHE A 176 7.17 15.31 29.76
N ARG A 177 8.36 14.68 29.87
CA ARG A 177 9.47 15.22 30.66
C ARG A 177 9.98 16.55 30.13
N ASP A 178 10.00 16.73 28.82
CA ASP A 178 10.40 18.02 28.21
C ASP A 178 9.34 19.10 28.39
N LEU A 179 8.05 18.74 28.36
CA LEU A 179 6.96 19.67 28.69
C LEU A 179 7.01 20.13 30.14
N ILE A 180 7.25 19.23 31.11
CA ILE A 180 7.37 19.60 32.53
C ILE A 180 8.50 20.60 32.79
N LYS A 181 9.61 20.49 32.05
CA LYS A 181 10.73 21.44 32.20
C LYS A 181 10.42 22.84 31.68
N THR A 182 9.47 22.95 30.75
CA THR A 182 9.19 24.19 30.01
C THR A 182 7.89 24.86 30.42
N GLN A 183 6.96 24.12 31.01
CA GLN A 183 5.64 24.60 31.40
C GLN A 183 5.35 24.31 32.87
N MET A 184 4.54 25.16 33.52
CA MET A 184 3.98 24.81 34.82
C MET A 184 3.00 23.65 34.67
N CYS A 185 3.19 22.61 35.48
CA CYS A 185 2.31 21.45 35.50
C CYS A 185 1.62 21.33 36.86
N PHE A 186 0.35 20.90 36.84
CA PHE A 186 -0.38 20.48 38.03
C PHE A 186 -0.62 18.98 37.94
N ILE A 187 -0.34 18.25 39.02
CA ILE A 187 -0.62 16.82 39.12
C ILE A 187 -2.01 16.69 39.73
N VAL A 188 -2.96 16.17 38.95
CA VAL A 188 -4.30 15.84 39.44
C VAL A 188 -4.36 14.33 39.59
N TRP A 189 -4.61 13.86 40.81
CA TRP A 189 -4.88 12.46 41.07
C TRP A 189 -6.38 12.22 40.86
N ASP A 190 -6.75 11.47 39.82
CA ASP A 190 -8.07 10.85 39.73
C ASP A 190 -7.99 9.39 40.24
N ASN A 191 -9.10 8.82 40.70
CA ASN A 191 -9.16 7.45 41.23
C ASN A 191 -8.39 7.19 42.55
N LEU A 192 -8.44 8.11 43.51
CA LEU A 192 -8.18 7.75 44.91
C LEU A 192 -9.22 6.71 45.35
N ASN A 193 -8.82 5.44 45.42
CA ASN A 193 -9.62 4.39 46.05
C ASN A 193 -9.61 4.62 47.56
N ILE A 194 -10.48 5.53 48.02
CA ILE A 194 -10.71 5.76 49.44
C ILE A 194 -11.50 4.56 49.94
N ALA A 195 -10.80 3.54 50.43
CA ALA A 195 -11.42 2.44 51.16
C ALA A 195 -11.96 3.00 52.48
N PHE A 196 -13.28 3.15 52.57
CA PHE A 196 -14.00 3.43 53.81
C PHE A 196 -14.38 2.12 54.50
#